data_AF-A0A966YTW7-F1
#
_entry.id   AF-A0A966YTW7-F1
#
_cell.length_a   1.000
_cell.length_b   1.000
_cell.length_c   1.000
_cell.angle_alpha   90.00
_cell.angle_beta   90.00
_cell.angle_gamma   90.00
#
_symmetry.space_group_name_H-M   'P 1'
#
loop_
_entity.id
_entity.type
_entity.pdbx_description
1 polymer ?
#
loop_
_entity_poly.entity_id
_entity_poly.type
_entity_poly.pdbx_seq_one_letter_code
_entity_poly.pdbx_strand_id
1 'polypeptide(L)' 'MSWIDKILPPQIQQSDPANRKTVPEGLWVKCGGCDAVLYSSDIEANLSVCPKCSHHM' A
#
# COMPACT_ATOMS: atom_id res chain seq x y z
N MET A 1 30.78 -30.12 -19.77
CA MET A 1 29.63 -29.58 -20.53
C MET A 1 28.36 -30.00 -19.80
N SER A 2 27.95 -29.22 -18.79
CA SER A 2 26.77 -29.49 -17.96
C SER A 2 25.56 -28.82 -18.60
N TRP A 3 24.67 -29.63 -19.15
CA TRP A 3 23.42 -29.15 -19.78
C TRP A 3 22.42 -28.57 -18.76
N ILE A 4 22.65 -28.81 -17.47
CA ILE A 4 21.77 -28.42 -16.36
C ILE A 4 21.86 -26.92 -16.03
N ASP A 5 22.96 -26.25 -16.39
CA ASP A 5 23.09 -24.80 -16.23
C ASP A 5 22.16 -24.00 -17.17
N LYS A 6 21.50 -24.66 -18.13
CA LYS A 6 20.58 -24.04 -19.09
C LYS A 6 19.11 -24.05 -18.65
N ILE A 7 18.80 -24.73 -17.54
CA ILE A 7 17.42 -24.85 -17.00
C ILE A 7 17.23 -23.95 -15.77
N LEU A 8 18.31 -23.40 -15.19
CA LEU A 8 18.15 -22.39 -14.16
C LEU A 8 17.62 -21.09 -14.78
N PRO A 9 16.41 -20.63 -14.40
CA PRO A 9 15.98 -19.29 -14.77
C PRO A 9 17.01 -18.30 -14.21
N PRO A 10 17.37 -17.24 -14.98
CA PRO A 10 18.32 -16.25 -14.50
C PRO A 10 17.86 -15.75 -13.14
N GLN A 11 18.74 -15.91 -12.16
CA GLN A 11 18.60 -15.47 -10.79
C GLN A 11 17.89 -14.12 -10.79
N ILE A 12 16.69 -14.10 -10.21
CA ILE A 12 15.73 -12.98 -10.21
C ILE A 12 16.52 -11.68 -10.18
N GLN A 13 16.58 -11.00 -11.33
CA GLN A 13 17.26 -9.72 -11.43
C GLN A 13 16.58 -8.83 -10.41
N GLN A 14 17.33 -8.46 -9.38
CA GLN A 14 16.88 -7.55 -8.35
C GLN A 14 16.46 -6.29 -9.09
N SER A 15 15.14 -6.13 -9.24
CA SER A 15 14.53 -5.02 -9.93
C SER A 15 15.16 -3.73 -9.42
N ASP A 16 15.71 -2.93 -10.35
CA ASP A 16 16.27 -1.61 -10.09
C ASP A 16 15.51 -0.88 -8.97
N PRO A 17 16.19 -0.35 -7.95
CA PRO A 17 15.54 0.43 -6.90
C PRO A 17 14.81 1.67 -7.45
N ALA A 18 15.07 2.06 -8.71
CA ALA A 18 14.40 3.13 -9.43
C ALA A 18 12.98 2.80 -9.93
N ASN A 19 12.57 1.52 -10.00
CA ASN A 19 11.21 1.09 -10.37
C ASN A 19 10.38 0.63 -9.15
N ARG A 20 10.82 0.98 -7.93
CA ARG A 20 9.90 1.09 -6.81
C ARG A 20 9.02 2.29 -7.07
N LYS A 21 8.02 2.09 -7.93
CA LYS A 21 6.85 2.97 -8.08
C LYS A 21 6.46 3.34 -6.67
N THR A 22 6.75 4.58 -6.30
CA THR A 22 6.39 5.17 -5.02
C THR A 22 4.94 4.84 -4.83
N VAL A 23 4.65 3.84 -3.98
CA VAL A 23 3.28 3.52 -3.61
C VAL A 23 2.75 4.85 -3.08
N PRO A 24 1.71 5.43 -3.68
CA PRO A 24 1.21 6.72 -3.24
C PRO A 24 0.77 6.55 -1.79
N GLU A 25 1.61 7.01 -0.87
CA GLU A 25 1.28 7.04 0.54
C GLU A 25 0.09 7.99 0.71
N GLY A 26 -0.88 7.62 1.54
CA GLY A 26 -2.04 8.47 1.84
C GLY A 26 -3.39 7.97 1.34
N LEU A 27 -3.52 6.74 0.87
CA LEU A 27 -4.82 6.14 0.55
C LEU A 27 -5.61 5.72 1.80
N TRP A 28 -4.93 5.43 2.91
CA TRP A 28 -5.52 4.83 4.11
C TRP A 28 -5.17 5.69 5.33
N VAL A 29 -6.16 5.94 6.18
CA VAL A 29 -6.05 6.72 7.42
C VAL A 29 -6.69 5.92 8.55
N LYS A 30 -6.08 5.96 9.74
CA LYS A 30 -6.59 5.27 10.93
C LYS A 30 -7.44 6.22 11.77
N CYS A 31 -8.66 5.81 12.10
CA CYS A 31 -9.52 6.58 13.02
C CYS A 31 -9.06 6.44 14.48
N GLY A 32 -8.86 7.56 15.18
CA GLY A 32 -8.47 7.56 16.60
C GLY A 32 -9.57 7.09 17.57
N GLY A 33 -10.85 7.12 17.16
CA GLY A 33 -11.97 6.74 18.02
C GLY A 33 -12.40 5.28 17.92
N CYS A 34 -12.18 4.61 16.79
CA CYS A 34 -12.60 3.22 16.58
C CYS A 34 -11.52 2.31 15.98
N ASP A 35 -10.29 2.83 15.82
CA ASP A 35 -9.15 2.15 15.20
C ASP A 35 -9.41 1.59 13.79
N ALA A 36 -10.52 1.98 13.15
CA ALA A 36 -10.87 1.55 11.82
C ALA A 36 -9.91 2.17 10.79
N VAL A 37 -9.50 1.36 9.83
CA VAL A 37 -8.76 1.83 8.66
C VAL A 37 -9.77 2.29 7.62
N LEU A 38 -9.68 3.55 7.25
CA LEU A 38 -10.61 4.25 6.36
C LEU A 38 -9.85 4.83 5.18
N TYR A 39 -10.56 5.02 4.08
CA TYR A 39 -9.98 5.65 2.91
C TYR A 39 -9.90 7.17 3.12
N SER A 40 -8.81 7.80 2.67
CA SER A 40 -8.61 9.24 2.85
C SER A 40 -9.68 10.08 2.15
N SER A 41 -10.07 9.72 0.92
CA SER A 41 -11.15 10.39 0.20
C SER A 41 -12.50 10.31 0.91
N ASP A 42 -12.79 9.21 1.61
CA ASP A 42 -14.05 9.06 2.34
C ASP A 42 -14.09 10.00 3.56
N ILE A 43 -12.98 10.17 4.26
CA ILE A 43 -12.87 11.11 5.38
C ILE A 43 -12.99 12.56 4.89
N GLU A 44 -12.33 12.91 3.79
CA GLU A 44 -12.39 14.25 3.21
C GLU A 44 -13.81 14.59 2.74
N ALA A 45 -14.50 13.64 2.09
CA ALA A 45 -15.90 13.79 1.69
C ALA A 45 -16.86 13.92 2.88
N ASN A 46 -16.55 13.28 4.01
CA ASN A 46 -17.32 13.34 5.25
C ASN A 46 -16.87 14.47 6.20
N LEU A 47 -16.16 15.49 5.71
CA LEU A 47 -15.72 16.64 6.51
C LEU A 47 -14.93 16.23 7.76
N SER A 48 -13.96 15.33 7.61
CA SER A 48 -13.15 14.77 8.71
C SER A 48 -13.93 14.00 9.78
N VAL A 49 -15.15 13.54 9.47
CA VAL A 49 -15.95 12.69 10.37
C VAL A 49 -15.79 11.22 9.98
N CYS A 50 -15.48 10.38 10.96
CA CYS A 50 -15.41 8.94 10.77
C CYS A 50 -16.80 8.35 10.44
N PRO A 51 -16.99 7.66 9.30
CA PRO A 51 -18.29 7.07 8.94
C PRO A 51 -18.68 5.88 9.82
N LYS A 52 -17.74 5.27 10.57
CA LYS A 52 -18.02 4.12 11.43
C LYS A 52 -18.46 4.48 12.84
N CYS A 53 -17.84 5.48 13.45
CA CYS A 53 -18.12 5.86 14.84
C CYS A 53 -18.60 7.30 15.01
N SER A 54 -18.80 8.05 13.92
CA SER A 54 -19.18 9.47 13.94
C SER A 54 -18.24 10.37 14.76
N HIS A 55 -17.02 9.89 15.01
CA HIS A 55 -15.99 10.66 15.70
C HIS A 55 -15.38 11.68 14.74
N HIS A 56 -15.28 12.93 15.18
CA HIS A 56 -14.53 13.94 14.46
C HIS A 56 -13.04 13.66 14.65
N MET A 57 -12.34 13.44 13.54
CA MET A 57 -10.90 13.18 13.51
C MET A 57 -10.10 14.48 13.54
#